data_AF-A0A074S644-F1
#
_entry.id   AF-A0A074S644-F1
#
_cell.length_a   1.000
_cell.length_b   1.000
_cell.length_c   1.000
_cell.angle_alpha   90.00
_cell.angle_beta   90.00
_cell.angle_gamma   90.00
#
_symmetry.space_group_name_H-M   'P 1'
#
loop_
_entity.id
_entity.type
_entity.pdbx_description
1 polymer ?
#
loop_
_entity_poly.entity_id
_entity_poly.type
_entity_poly.pdbx_seq_one_letter_code
_entity_poly.pdbx_strand_id
1 'polypeptide(L)'
;MDFSRYLTYQLLNTLLFLWFTAENFFVFTLSLGLRDPTDADPVPYPRYGFGVGRRTLLTPAHWAFAILFLVHVLFAGSIAFVQWTERGKEIIIRGLTWRWSALMLASIVWTAAWVRQQYVFAWFVSIVVSLLAAHTYLAIKKEFRVVSGFNWREEVFVYLPFALYDGWTLFIFVISTFAAFAPNAMYSGLGTKIAAIWLLTLLVGTAHGHAFFTPGGNIPGNVAITWGVFAIFAEQAEPSVKWGALALGIISVFAVARSVYVLAEDIRGGIGGGAIRLPPDEGAPANGVNGHNDSA
;
A
#
# COMPACT_ATOMS: atom_id res chain seq x y z
N MET A 1 6.66 -28.40 -12.00
CA MET A 1 7.01 -27.05 -11.50
C MET A 1 8.40 -26.72 -12.03
N ASP A 2 8.60 -25.60 -12.70
CA ASP A 2 9.94 -25.22 -13.21
C ASP A 2 10.79 -24.73 -12.03
N PHE A 3 11.59 -25.65 -11.48
CA PHE A 3 12.42 -25.44 -10.29
C PHE A 3 13.40 -24.25 -10.46
N SER A 4 13.91 -24.05 -11.69
CA SER A 4 14.82 -22.95 -11.99
C SER A 4 14.12 -21.58 -11.86
N ARG A 5 12.90 -21.46 -12.39
CA ARG A 5 12.09 -20.23 -12.24
C ARG A 5 11.74 -19.94 -10.80
N TYR A 6 11.34 -20.97 -10.05
CA TYR A 6 11.05 -20.83 -8.62
C TYR A 6 12.26 -20.27 -7.88
N LEU A 7 13.42 -20.92 -8.01
CA LEU A 7 14.63 -20.52 -7.31
C LEU A 7 15.07 -19.09 -7.68
N THR A 8 14.91 -18.72 -8.94
CA THR A 8 15.23 -17.37 -9.43
C THR A 8 14.36 -16.32 -8.74
N TYR A 9 13.03 -16.48 -8.77
CA TYR A 9 12.13 -15.53 -8.11
C TYR A 9 12.30 -15.53 -6.60
N GLN A 10 12.54 -16.69 -6.02
CA GLN A 10 12.80 -16.86 -4.59
C GLN A 10 14.01 -16.04 -4.14
N LEU A 11 15.15 -16.19 -4.83
CA LEU A 11 16.38 -15.48 -4.52
C LEU A 11 16.22 -13.97 -4.72
N LEU A 12 15.68 -13.55 -5.87
CA LEU A 12 15.50 -12.12 -6.17
C LEU A 12 14.57 -11.45 -5.16
N ASN A 13 13.42 -12.06 -4.85
CA ASN A 13 12.49 -11.51 -3.87
C ASN A 13 13.13 -11.40 -2.49
N THR A 14 13.88 -12.42 -2.05
CA THR A 14 14.52 -12.41 -0.74
C THR A 14 15.63 -11.36 -0.65
N LEU A 15 16.52 -11.30 -1.64
CA LEU A 15 17.64 -10.35 -1.64
C LEU A 15 17.16 -8.90 -1.71
N LEU A 16 16.20 -8.60 -2.58
CA LEU A 16 15.65 -7.25 -2.72
C LEU A 16 14.79 -6.86 -1.51
N PHE A 17 14.06 -7.80 -0.90
CA PHE A 17 13.38 -7.55 0.37
C PHE A 17 14.37 -7.21 1.49
N LEU A 18 15.46 -7.98 1.63
CA LEU A 18 16.47 -7.72 2.65
C LEU A 18 17.14 -6.36 2.45
N TRP A 19 17.45 -5.98 1.21
CA TRP A 19 17.96 -4.64 0.91
C TRP A 19 16.94 -3.56 1.26
N PHE A 20 15.71 -3.68 0.76
CA PHE A 20 14.63 -2.72 1.07
C PHE A 20 14.44 -2.52 2.58
N THR A 21 14.49 -3.62 3.34
CA THR A 21 14.42 -3.60 4.81
C THR A 21 15.62 -2.90 5.43
N ALA A 22 16.84 -3.25 5.01
CA ALA A 22 18.06 -2.66 5.54
C ALA A 22 18.13 -1.15 5.29
N GLU A 23 17.74 -0.71 4.10
CA GLU A 23 17.68 0.71 3.75
C GLU A 23 16.65 1.44 4.61
N ASN A 24 15.42 0.94 4.72
CA ASN A 24 14.39 1.58 5.54
C ASN A 24 14.74 1.59 7.02
N PHE A 25 15.37 0.53 7.54
CA PHE A 25 15.88 0.49 8.90
C PHE A 25 16.97 1.56 9.13
N PHE A 26 17.91 1.68 8.20
CA PHE A 26 18.93 2.72 8.22
C PHE A 26 18.32 4.13 8.18
N VAL A 27 17.38 4.38 7.27
CA VAL A 27 16.71 5.69 7.17
C VAL A 27 15.87 5.99 8.41
N PHE A 28 15.15 5.01 8.96
CA PHE A 28 14.35 5.18 10.17
C PHE A 28 15.22 5.48 11.40
N THR A 29 16.33 4.77 11.56
CA THR A 29 17.29 5.05 12.66
C THR A 29 17.89 6.44 12.57
N LEU A 30 18.24 6.92 11.36
CA LEU A 30 18.64 8.31 11.14
C LEU A 30 17.52 9.30 11.52
N SER A 31 16.27 8.94 11.27
CA SER A 31 15.10 9.79 11.57
C SER A 31 14.87 9.96 13.07
N LEU A 32 15.19 8.94 13.88
CA LEU A 32 15.08 8.97 15.34
C LEU A 32 16.21 9.77 16.01
N GLY A 33 17.37 9.88 15.37
CA GLY A 33 18.57 10.49 15.94
C GLY A 33 18.82 11.96 15.60
N LEU A 34 18.04 12.57 14.68
CA LEU A 34 18.43 13.83 14.01
C LEU A 34 17.37 14.93 14.00
N ARG A 35 16.24 14.80 14.72
CA ARG A 35 15.21 15.85 14.76
C ARG A 35 15.31 16.65 16.05
N ASP A 36 16.00 17.80 16.00
CA ASP A 36 15.80 18.86 16.98
C ASP A 36 14.47 19.55 16.63
N PRO A 37 13.47 19.57 17.53
CA PRO A 37 12.19 20.21 17.27
C PRO A 37 12.28 21.73 17.08
N THR A 38 13.43 22.36 17.36
CA THR A 38 13.66 23.81 17.22
C THR A 38 14.29 24.22 15.89
N ASP A 39 14.58 23.29 14.99
CA ASP A 39 15.22 23.63 13.72
C ASP A 39 14.35 24.53 12.83
N ALA A 40 14.87 25.71 12.54
CA ALA A 40 14.33 26.62 11.54
C ALA A 40 14.69 26.13 10.12
N ASP A 41 13.70 26.13 9.23
CA ASP A 41 13.91 25.89 7.80
C ASP A 41 14.46 27.19 7.15
N PRO A 42 15.47 27.14 6.26
CA PRO A 42 16.21 25.95 5.82
C PRO A 42 17.40 25.61 6.74
N VAL A 43 17.66 24.31 6.90
CA VAL A 43 18.78 23.80 7.70
C VAL A 43 20.11 23.94 6.92
N PRO A 44 21.22 24.40 7.54
CA PRO A 44 22.49 24.68 6.83
C PRO A 44 23.25 23.44 6.32
N TYR A 45 22.82 22.22 6.66
CA TYR A 45 23.46 20.97 6.22
C TYR A 45 22.42 19.97 5.69
N PRO A 46 22.77 19.14 4.68
CA PRO A 46 21.90 18.07 4.23
C PRO A 46 21.66 17.10 5.39
N ARG A 47 20.40 17.03 5.83
CA ARG A 47 19.98 16.03 6.81
C ARG A 47 19.26 14.89 6.11
N TYR A 48 19.50 13.69 6.63
CA TYR A 48 18.99 12.43 6.10
C TYR A 48 17.95 11.85 7.06
N GLY A 49 16.80 11.39 6.54
CA GLY A 49 15.74 10.79 7.35
C GLY A 49 14.33 11.08 6.82
N PHE A 50 13.35 10.33 7.30
CA PHE A 50 11.95 10.59 7.07
C PHE A 50 11.48 11.82 7.87
N GLY A 51 10.74 12.71 7.21
CA GLY A 51 10.30 13.98 7.82
C GLY A 51 11.39 15.05 7.90
N VAL A 52 12.52 14.83 7.22
CA VAL A 52 13.65 15.74 7.12
C VAL A 52 13.74 16.29 5.69
N GLY A 53 14.06 17.58 5.53
CA GLY A 53 14.13 18.26 4.23
C GLY A 53 13.02 19.28 4.04
N ARG A 54 12.67 19.60 2.80
CA ARG A 54 11.70 20.64 2.45
C ARG A 54 10.33 20.36 3.07
N ARG A 55 9.89 21.21 4.01
CA ARG A 55 8.53 21.16 4.55
C ARG A 55 7.51 21.67 3.55
N THR A 56 6.45 20.91 3.36
CA THR A 56 5.32 21.24 2.49
C THR A 56 4.00 21.08 3.24
N LEU A 57 2.90 21.55 2.64
CA LEU A 57 1.57 21.40 3.24
C LEU A 57 1.08 19.94 3.35
N LEU A 58 1.75 18.98 2.68
CA LEU A 58 1.45 17.55 2.79
C LEU A 58 2.55 16.76 3.50
N THR A 59 3.52 17.44 4.13
CA THR A 59 4.53 16.74 4.96
C THR A 59 3.84 16.08 6.16
N PRO A 60 3.97 14.76 6.34
CA PRO A 60 3.38 14.07 7.49
C PRO A 60 4.29 14.09 8.71
N ALA A 61 3.69 13.80 9.86
CA ALA A 61 4.45 13.55 11.07
C ALA A 61 5.40 12.35 10.90
N HIS A 62 6.57 12.42 11.54
CA HIS A 62 7.62 11.41 11.41
C HIS A 62 7.15 9.99 11.81
N TRP A 63 6.23 9.89 12.77
CA TRP A 63 5.65 8.61 13.19
C TRP A 63 4.82 7.93 12.09
N ALA A 64 4.42 8.64 11.02
CA ALA A 64 3.71 8.05 9.89
C ALA A 64 4.45 6.83 9.33
N PHE A 65 5.77 6.93 9.27
CA PHE A 65 6.64 5.91 8.70
C PHE A 65 6.77 4.67 9.59
N ALA A 66 6.23 4.67 10.82
CA ALA A 66 6.13 3.46 11.64
C ALA A 66 5.29 2.36 10.95
N ILE A 67 4.38 2.72 10.03
CA ILE A 67 3.66 1.74 9.21
C ILE A 67 4.60 0.92 8.33
N LEU A 68 5.73 1.48 7.89
CA LEU A 68 6.72 0.73 7.15
C LEU A 68 7.31 -0.38 8.00
N PHE A 69 7.55 -0.17 9.31
CA PHE A 69 7.99 -1.25 10.19
C PHE A 69 7.00 -2.43 10.15
N LEU A 70 5.70 -2.15 10.26
CA LEU A 70 4.65 -3.17 10.14
C LEU A 70 4.69 -3.86 8.77
N VAL A 71 4.82 -3.11 7.67
CA VAL A 71 4.95 -3.67 6.32
C VAL A 71 6.16 -4.60 6.21
N HIS A 72 7.31 -4.23 6.75
CA HIS A 72 8.52 -5.06 6.69
C HIS A 72 8.38 -6.35 7.51
N VAL A 73 7.77 -6.28 8.70
CA VAL A 73 7.46 -7.47 9.51
C VAL A 73 6.52 -8.41 8.75
N LEU A 74 5.49 -7.84 8.13
CA LEU A 74 4.52 -8.59 7.33
C LEU A 74 5.17 -9.22 6.09
N PHE A 75 6.04 -8.50 5.38
CA PHE A 75 6.80 -9.04 4.25
C PHE A 75 7.83 -10.09 4.68
N ALA A 76 8.45 -9.98 5.86
CA ALA A 76 9.27 -11.06 6.41
C ALA A 76 8.43 -12.34 6.61
N GLY A 77 7.21 -12.19 7.13
CA GLY A 77 6.22 -13.25 7.20
C GLY A 77 5.82 -13.80 5.83
N SER A 78 5.65 -12.94 4.81
CA SER A 78 5.40 -13.34 3.42
C SER A 78 6.52 -14.20 2.88
N ILE A 79 7.78 -13.75 3.02
CA ILE A 79 8.95 -14.51 2.59
C ILE A 79 8.93 -15.85 3.29
N ALA A 80 8.81 -15.88 4.62
CA ALA A 80 8.77 -17.11 5.39
C ALA A 80 7.69 -18.10 4.90
N PHE A 81 6.45 -17.63 4.80
CA PHE A 81 5.33 -18.44 4.33
C PHE A 81 5.58 -19.02 2.94
N VAL A 82 6.13 -18.19 2.06
CA VAL A 82 6.40 -18.55 0.68
C VAL A 82 7.59 -19.51 0.52
N GLN A 83 8.60 -19.43 1.40
CA GLN A 83 9.75 -20.33 1.39
C GLN A 83 9.41 -21.74 1.88
N TRP A 84 8.59 -21.83 2.92
CA TRP A 84 8.42 -23.07 3.68
C TRP A 84 7.09 -23.78 3.44
N THR A 85 6.25 -23.31 2.51
CA THR A 85 4.98 -23.97 2.19
C THR A 85 4.83 -24.22 0.70
N GLU A 86 4.32 -25.40 0.33
CA GLU A 86 4.05 -25.73 -1.08
C GLU A 86 3.07 -24.75 -1.74
N ARG A 87 2.07 -24.31 -0.97
CA ARG A 87 1.10 -23.32 -1.39
C ARG A 87 1.74 -21.95 -1.64
N GLY A 88 2.67 -21.55 -0.80
CA GLY A 88 3.46 -20.34 -0.98
C GLY A 88 4.33 -20.37 -2.24
N LYS A 89 4.92 -21.53 -2.58
CA LYS A 89 5.68 -21.71 -3.82
C LYS A 89 4.81 -21.48 -5.06
N GLU A 90 3.57 -21.98 -5.06
CA GLU A 90 2.61 -21.74 -6.15
C GLU A 90 2.33 -20.24 -6.31
N ILE A 91 2.09 -19.55 -5.19
CA ILE A 91 1.82 -18.11 -5.17
C ILE A 91 3.01 -17.31 -5.72
N ILE A 92 4.25 -17.72 -5.43
CA ILE A 92 5.44 -17.07 -6.03
C ILE A 92 5.44 -17.20 -7.55
N ILE A 93 5.17 -18.39 -8.10
CA ILE A 93 5.38 -18.65 -9.53
C ILE A 93 4.28 -18.03 -10.38
N ARG A 94 3.07 -17.89 -9.84
CA ARG A 94 1.89 -17.45 -10.59
C ARG A 94 1.47 -16.04 -10.22
N GLY A 95 1.43 -15.71 -8.92
CA GLY A 95 0.99 -14.40 -8.43
C GLY A 95 2.10 -13.37 -8.36
N LEU A 96 3.11 -13.61 -7.52
CA LEU A 96 4.12 -12.60 -7.22
C LEU A 96 5.12 -12.44 -8.38
N THR A 97 5.67 -13.54 -8.87
CA THR A 97 6.60 -13.60 -10.01
C THR A 97 7.73 -12.57 -9.90
N TRP A 98 8.05 -11.90 -11.00
CA TRP A 98 8.97 -10.77 -11.07
C TRP A 98 8.40 -9.49 -10.44
N ARG A 99 7.07 -9.39 -10.28
CA ARG A 99 6.40 -8.15 -9.84
C ARG A 99 6.86 -7.74 -8.45
N TRP A 100 7.00 -8.70 -7.54
CA TRP A 100 7.49 -8.42 -6.18
C TRP A 100 8.94 -7.93 -6.19
N SER A 101 9.82 -8.59 -6.93
CA SER A 101 11.22 -8.14 -7.09
C SER A 101 11.29 -6.72 -7.67
N ALA A 102 10.55 -6.45 -8.75
CA ALA A 102 10.50 -5.12 -9.35
C ALA A 102 9.94 -4.07 -8.39
N LEU A 103 8.91 -4.42 -7.61
CA LEU A 103 8.33 -3.56 -6.58
C LEU A 103 9.36 -3.20 -5.49
N MET A 104 10.10 -4.19 -4.98
CA MET A 104 11.15 -3.95 -3.97
C MET A 104 12.28 -3.08 -4.55
N LEU A 105 12.74 -3.36 -5.76
CA LEU A 105 13.76 -2.54 -6.43
C LEU A 105 13.31 -1.10 -6.63
N ALA A 106 12.09 -0.88 -7.14
CA ALA A 106 11.55 0.46 -7.31
C ALA A 106 11.40 1.18 -5.96
N SER A 107 11.03 0.46 -4.90
CA SER A 107 10.88 1.01 -3.54
C SER A 107 12.22 1.42 -2.92
N ILE A 108 13.28 0.64 -3.17
CA ILE A 108 14.67 0.98 -2.82
C ILE A 108 15.08 2.29 -3.52
N VAL A 109 14.90 2.34 -4.85
CA VAL A 109 15.26 3.53 -5.64
C VAL A 109 14.48 4.76 -5.18
N TRP A 110 13.19 4.61 -4.85
CA TRP A 110 12.38 5.70 -4.30
C TRP A 110 12.93 6.18 -2.96
N THR A 111 13.23 5.27 -2.04
CA THR A 111 13.76 5.59 -0.71
C THR A 111 15.08 6.36 -0.83
N ALA A 112 15.99 5.88 -1.67
CA ALA A 112 17.26 6.55 -1.94
C ALA A 112 17.07 7.95 -2.54
N ALA A 113 16.16 8.10 -3.51
CA ALA A 113 15.86 9.39 -4.14
C ALA A 113 15.24 10.39 -3.14
N TRP A 114 14.32 9.91 -2.30
CA TRP A 114 13.65 10.70 -1.26
C TRP A 114 14.65 11.22 -0.23
N VAL A 115 15.50 10.34 0.29
CA VAL A 115 16.52 10.69 1.31
C VAL A 115 17.56 11.66 0.76
N ARG A 116 17.89 11.57 -0.54
CA ARG A 116 18.75 12.53 -1.25
C ARG A 116 18.04 13.81 -1.67
N GLN A 117 16.76 13.98 -1.31
CA GLN A 117 15.94 15.14 -1.63
C GLN A 117 15.81 15.40 -3.14
N GLN A 118 15.92 14.34 -3.96
CA GLN A 118 15.74 14.40 -5.41
C GLN A 118 14.24 14.33 -5.75
N TYR A 119 13.46 15.32 -5.30
CA TYR A 119 11.99 15.21 -5.22
C TYR A 119 11.31 14.95 -6.57
N VAL A 120 11.77 15.55 -7.66
CA VAL A 120 11.19 15.29 -9.01
C VAL A 120 11.47 13.86 -9.46
N PHE A 121 12.68 13.35 -9.22
CA PHE A 121 13.02 11.96 -9.54
C PHE A 121 12.26 10.99 -8.64
N ALA A 122 12.21 11.26 -7.32
CA ALA A 122 11.42 10.49 -6.36
C ALA A 122 9.93 10.46 -6.74
N TRP A 123 9.38 11.55 -7.27
CA TRP A 123 8.02 11.58 -7.79
C TRP A 123 7.82 10.64 -8.98
N PHE A 124 8.69 10.68 -9.99
CA PHE A 124 8.63 9.73 -11.11
C PHE A 124 8.70 8.27 -10.62
N VAL A 125 9.62 7.97 -9.70
CA VAL A 125 9.76 6.62 -9.16
C VAL A 125 8.53 6.23 -8.32
N SER A 126 7.91 7.17 -7.60
CA SER A 126 6.69 6.90 -6.82
C SER A 126 5.52 6.43 -7.69
N ILE A 127 5.39 6.95 -8.92
CA ILE A 127 4.41 6.46 -9.90
C ILE A 127 4.66 4.99 -10.21
N VAL A 128 5.92 4.63 -10.49
CA VAL A 128 6.31 3.25 -10.79
C VAL A 128 6.05 2.34 -9.60
N VAL A 129 6.40 2.77 -8.38
CA VAL A 129 6.15 2.01 -7.15
C VAL A 129 4.65 1.79 -6.94
N SER A 130 3.81 2.82 -7.04
CA SER A 130 2.36 2.69 -6.88
C SER A 130 1.73 1.77 -7.93
N LEU A 131 2.15 1.87 -9.20
CA LEU A 131 1.65 1.01 -10.26
C LEU A 131 2.07 -0.46 -10.05
N LEU A 132 3.32 -0.71 -9.65
CA LEU A 132 3.78 -2.07 -9.35
C LEU A 132 3.11 -2.64 -8.10
N ALA A 133 2.86 -1.81 -7.07
CA ALA A 133 2.16 -2.22 -5.86
C ALA A 133 0.71 -2.62 -6.20
N ALA A 134 -0.01 -1.76 -6.93
CA ALA A 134 -1.36 -2.04 -7.39
C ALA A 134 -1.42 -3.28 -8.29
N HIS A 135 -0.47 -3.41 -9.23
CA HIS A 135 -0.42 -4.57 -10.12
C HIS A 135 -0.18 -5.88 -9.36
N THR A 136 0.72 -5.86 -8.37
CA THR A 136 1.01 -7.03 -7.53
C THR A 136 -0.18 -7.38 -6.63
N TYR A 137 -0.76 -6.37 -5.96
CA TYR A 137 -1.95 -6.52 -5.13
C TYR A 137 -3.13 -7.09 -5.92
N LEU A 138 -3.41 -6.56 -7.11
CA LEU A 138 -4.53 -7.03 -7.94
C LEU A 138 -4.30 -8.44 -8.47
N ALA A 139 -3.06 -8.83 -8.80
CA ALA A 139 -2.74 -10.19 -9.18
C ALA A 139 -3.04 -11.17 -8.02
N ILE A 140 -2.59 -10.87 -6.80
CA ILE A 140 -2.89 -11.69 -5.60
C ILE A 140 -4.39 -11.74 -5.34
N LYS A 141 -5.07 -10.58 -5.35
CA LYS A 141 -6.50 -10.47 -5.05
C LYS A 141 -7.33 -11.27 -6.05
N LYS A 142 -7.10 -11.10 -7.35
CA LYS A 142 -7.90 -11.75 -8.39
C LYS A 142 -7.60 -13.24 -8.49
N GLU A 143 -6.32 -13.61 -8.66
CA GLU A 143 -5.95 -14.99 -9.00
C GLU A 143 -6.03 -15.95 -7.81
N PHE A 144 -5.84 -15.44 -6.59
CA PHE A 144 -5.76 -16.30 -5.43
C PHE A 144 -6.86 -16.06 -4.41
N ARG A 145 -7.07 -14.81 -3.97
CA ARG A 145 -8.07 -14.53 -2.93
C ARG A 145 -9.50 -14.78 -3.42
N VAL A 146 -9.83 -14.30 -4.63
CA VAL A 146 -11.17 -14.45 -5.21
C VAL A 146 -11.35 -15.80 -5.89
N VAL A 147 -10.43 -16.21 -6.77
CA VAL A 147 -10.59 -17.44 -7.57
C VAL A 147 -10.25 -18.70 -6.77
N SER A 148 -9.14 -18.71 -6.05
CA SER A 148 -8.64 -19.93 -5.39
C SER A 148 -9.10 -20.08 -3.94
N GLY A 149 -9.63 -19.01 -3.34
CA GLY A 149 -9.99 -18.92 -1.93
C GLY A 149 -8.76 -18.86 -1.01
N PHE A 150 -8.74 -17.89 -0.09
CA PHE A 150 -7.68 -17.77 0.91
C PHE A 150 -8.06 -18.36 2.26
N ASN A 151 -7.14 -19.15 2.83
CA ASN A 151 -7.19 -19.44 4.26
C ASN A 151 -6.64 -18.25 5.06
N TRP A 152 -6.84 -18.26 6.38
CA TRP A 152 -6.40 -17.13 7.24
C TRP A 152 -4.88 -16.86 7.18
N ARG A 153 -4.05 -17.88 6.94
CA ARG A 153 -2.59 -17.71 6.83
C ARG A 153 -2.22 -16.99 5.54
N GLU A 154 -2.86 -17.35 4.43
CA GLU A 154 -2.68 -16.68 3.14
C GLU A 154 -3.20 -15.24 3.18
N GLU A 155 -4.31 -15.01 3.88
CA GLU A 155 -4.82 -13.66 4.09
C GLU A 155 -3.79 -12.80 4.85
N VAL A 156 -3.19 -13.32 5.93
CA VAL A 156 -2.23 -12.57 6.77
C VAL A 156 -0.86 -12.41 6.10
N PHE A 157 -0.33 -13.46 5.48
CA PHE A 157 1.05 -13.47 4.97
C PHE A 157 1.16 -13.16 3.48
N VAL A 158 0.07 -13.17 2.72
CA VAL A 158 0.10 -12.92 1.27
C VAL A 158 -0.80 -11.75 0.88
N TYR A 159 -2.03 -11.68 1.37
CA TYR A 159 -2.91 -10.56 1.01
C TYR A 159 -2.57 -9.27 1.78
N LEU A 160 -2.60 -9.34 3.10
CA LEU A 160 -2.45 -8.21 4.01
C LEU A 160 -1.21 -7.34 3.73
N PRO A 161 0.00 -7.90 3.52
CA PRO A 161 1.22 -7.11 3.37
C PRO A 161 1.19 -6.27 2.10
N PHE A 162 0.74 -6.87 0.99
CA PHE A 162 0.68 -6.20 -0.31
C PHE A 162 -0.49 -5.22 -0.40
N ALA A 163 -1.63 -5.55 0.21
CA ALA A 163 -2.77 -4.64 0.32
C ALA A 163 -2.44 -3.39 1.15
N LEU A 164 -1.73 -3.57 2.28
CA LEU A 164 -1.27 -2.49 3.14
C LEU A 164 -0.26 -1.61 2.41
N TYR A 165 0.70 -2.24 1.72
CA TYR A 165 1.73 -1.52 0.98
C TYR A 165 1.17 -0.77 -0.22
N ASP A 166 0.22 -1.35 -0.97
CA ASP A 166 -0.50 -0.65 -2.06
C ASP A 166 -1.09 0.68 -1.59
N GLY A 167 -1.89 0.67 -0.51
CA GLY A 167 -2.44 1.91 0.06
C GLY A 167 -1.36 2.89 0.55
N TRP A 168 -0.29 2.38 1.16
CA TRP A 168 0.84 3.23 1.58
C TRP A 168 1.57 3.87 0.40
N THR A 169 1.73 3.16 -0.73
CA THR A 169 2.38 3.71 -1.92
C THR A 169 1.55 4.80 -2.60
N LEU A 170 0.21 4.75 -2.51
CA LEU A 170 -0.64 5.87 -2.95
C LEU A 170 -0.42 7.11 -2.10
N PHE A 171 -0.27 6.93 -0.78
CA PHE A 171 0.10 8.03 0.12
C PHE A 171 1.50 8.59 -0.23
N ILE A 172 2.49 7.73 -0.46
CA ILE A 172 3.83 8.12 -0.94
C ILE A 172 3.75 8.94 -2.23
N PHE A 173 2.94 8.51 -3.20
CA PHE A 173 2.77 9.21 -4.46
C PHE A 173 2.21 10.63 -4.24
N VAL A 174 1.22 10.79 -3.35
CA VAL A 174 0.65 12.10 -3.02
C VAL A 174 1.66 13.02 -2.38
N ILE A 175 2.41 12.56 -1.37
CA ILE A 175 3.43 13.40 -0.71
C ILE A 175 4.59 13.70 -1.66
N SER A 176 4.95 12.77 -2.56
CA SER A 176 6.00 12.96 -3.56
C SER A 176 5.60 13.98 -4.61
N THR A 177 4.33 13.94 -5.06
CA THR A 177 3.77 14.93 -5.98
C THR A 177 3.88 16.33 -5.41
N PHE A 178 3.51 16.48 -4.14
CA PHE A 178 3.56 17.79 -3.49
C PHE A 178 5.00 18.25 -3.23
N ALA A 179 5.89 17.35 -2.81
CA ALA A 179 7.31 17.67 -2.61
C ALA A 179 8.01 18.11 -3.89
N ALA A 180 7.64 17.53 -5.04
CA ALA A 180 8.22 17.86 -6.34
C ALA A 180 7.82 19.26 -6.85
N PHE A 181 6.55 19.65 -6.66
CA PHE A 181 5.97 20.81 -7.36
C PHE A 181 5.50 21.95 -6.45
N ALA A 182 5.19 21.69 -5.18
CA ALA A 182 4.65 22.72 -4.30
C ALA A 182 5.75 23.59 -3.67
N PRO A 183 5.52 24.89 -3.40
CA PRO A 183 6.42 25.72 -2.60
C PRO A 183 6.61 25.16 -1.18
N ASN A 184 7.65 25.63 -0.48
CA ASN A 184 7.77 25.36 0.96
C ASN A 184 6.49 25.88 1.67
N ALA A 185 6.06 25.18 2.74
CA ALA A 185 4.89 25.53 3.52
C ALA A 185 4.86 27.01 3.95
N MET A 186 6.01 27.59 4.32
CA MET A 186 6.10 29.00 4.72
C MET A 186 5.69 29.99 3.61
N TYR A 187 5.90 29.64 2.35
CA TYR A 187 5.61 30.49 1.18
C TYR A 187 4.35 30.03 0.44
N SER A 188 3.48 29.25 1.10
CA SER A 188 2.31 28.66 0.45
C SER A 188 1.19 29.68 0.22
N GLY A 189 0.85 29.88 -1.06
CA GLY A 189 -0.29 30.70 -1.47
C GLY A 189 -1.61 29.94 -1.44
N LEU A 190 -2.71 30.65 -1.71
CA LEU A 190 -4.06 30.07 -1.79
C LEU A 190 -4.13 28.85 -2.74
N GLY A 191 -3.51 28.96 -3.93
CA GLY A 191 -3.49 27.86 -4.91
C GLY A 191 -2.82 26.59 -4.37
N THR A 192 -1.73 26.73 -3.61
CA THR A 192 -1.04 25.60 -2.97
C THR A 192 -1.92 24.92 -1.92
N LYS A 193 -2.66 25.71 -1.13
CA LYS A 193 -3.60 25.19 -0.12
C LYS A 193 -4.75 24.42 -0.77
N ILE A 194 -5.32 24.95 -1.85
CA ILE A 194 -6.37 24.28 -2.63
C ILE A 194 -5.83 22.97 -3.21
N ALA A 195 -4.64 22.98 -3.83
CA ALA A 195 -4.02 21.79 -4.38
C ALA A 195 -3.76 20.71 -3.32
N ALA A 196 -3.32 21.10 -2.12
CA ALA A 196 -3.10 20.18 -1.00
C ALA A 196 -4.41 19.48 -0.60
N ILE A 197 -5.48 20.24 -0.37
CA ILE A 197 -6.80 19.68 0.00
C ILE A 197 -7.35 18.81 -1.14
N TRP A 198 -7.17 19.22 -2.40
CA TRP A 198 -7.64 18.46 -3.55
C TRP A 198 -6.93 17.10 -3.67
N LEU A 199 -5.60 17.05 -3.53
CA LEU A 199 -4.85 15.79 -3.54
C LEU A 199 -5.23 14.87 -2.37
N LEU A 200 -5.43 15.41 -1.16
CA LEU A 200 -5.94 14.63 -0.03
C LEU A 200 -7.36 14.09 -0.32
N THR A 201 -8.20 14.90 -0.96
CA THR A 201 -9.56 14.48 -1.35
C THR A 201 -9.50 13.35 -2.36
N LEU A 202 -8.61 13.40 -3.35
CA LEU A 202 -8.41 12.30 -4.30
C LEU A 202 -7.94 11.03 -3.59
N LEU A 203 -6.97 11.15 -2.68
CA LEU A 203 -6.46 10.01 -1.91
C LEU A 203 -7.55 9.33 -1.07
N VAL A 204 -8.34 10.12 -0.33
CA VAL A 204 -9.47 9.61 0.46
C VAL A 204 -10.59 9.08 -0.44
N GLY A 205 -10.81 9.71 -1.60
CA GLY A 205 -11.71 9.25 -2.64
C GLY A 205 -11.33 7.86 -3.16
N THR A 206 -10.03 7.58 -3.35
CA THR A 206 -9.53 6.25 -3.70
C THR A 206 -9.84 5.22 -2.62
N ALA A 207 -9.62 5.55 -1.34
CA ALA A 207 -9.96 4.65 -0.23
C ALA A 207 -11.47 4.31 -0.19
N HIS A 208 -12.32 5.31 -0.42
CA HIS A 208 -13.77 5.10 -0.55
C HIS A 208 -14.10 4.25 -1.78
N GLY A 209 -13.48 4.53 -2.92
CA GLY A 209 -13.67 3.75 -4.14
C GLY A 209 -13.40 2.26 -3.90
N HIS A 210 -12.32 1.95 -3.17
CA HIS A 210 -12.02 0.58 -2.77
C HIS A 210 -13.06 -0.01 -1.81
N ALA A 211 -13.52 0.75 -0.82
CA ALA A 211 -14.49 0.27 0.18
C ALA A 211 -15.88 0.00 -0.41
N PHE A 212 -16.32 0.81 -1.37
CA PHE A 212 -17.69 0.77 -1.90
C PHE A 212 -17.83 0.02 -3.22
N PHE A 213 -16.82 0.04 -4.08
CA PHE A 213 -16.93 -0.50 -5.44
C PHE A 213 -16.10 -1.77 -5.69
N THR A 214 -15.39 -2.29 -4.67
CA THR A 214 -14.65 -3.55 -4.83
C THR A 214 -15.17 -4.64 -3.90
N PRO A 215 -15.47 -5.86 -4.41
CA PRO A 215 -15.81 -7.00 -3.58
C PRO A 215 -14.74 -7.26 -2.50
N GLY A 216 -15.18 -7.39 -1.25
CA GLY A 216 -14.32 -7.59 -0.07
C GLY A 216 -13.42 -6.41 0.31
N GLY A 217 -13.56 -5.23 -0.33
CA GLY A 217 -12.81 -4.02 -0.01
C GLY A 217 -11.28 -4.11 -0.15
N ASN A 218 -10.60 -3.08 0.37
CA ASN A 218 -9.16 -3.08 0.64
C ASN A 218 -8.93 -2.50 2.06
N ILE A 219 -9.31 -3.27 3.10
CA ILE A 219 -9.18 -2.81 4.50
C ILE A 219 -7.73 -2.36 4.80
N PRO A 220 -6.68 -3.14 4.49
CA PRO A 220 -5.33 -2.78 4.87
C PRO A 220 -4.85 -1.52 4.14
N GLY A 221 -5.11 -1.42 2.84
CA GLY A 221 -4.76 -0.22 2.06
C GLY A 221 -5.51 1.02 2.55
N ASN A 222 -6.79 0.89 2.90
CA ASN A 222 -7.58 1.98 3.46
C ASN A 222 -7.04 2.42 4.82
N VAL A 223 -6.60 1.48 5.67
CA VAL A 223 -5.93 1.80 6.95
C VAL A 223 -4.64 2.57 6.71
N ALA A 224 -3.81 2.17 5.73
CA ALA A 224 -2.58 2.90 5.39
C ALA A 224 -2.85 4.34 4.93
N ILE A 225 -3.87 4.54 4.08
CA ILE A 225 -4.30 5.86 3.63
C ILE A 225 -4.78 6.70 4.82
N THR A 226 -5.70 6.18 5.63
CA THR A 226 -6.22 6.85 6.82
C THR A 226 -5.10 7.26 7.78
N TRP A 227 -4.15 6.34 8.03
CA TRP A 227 -2.97 6.59 8.85
C TRP A 227 -2.13 7.77 8.33
N GLY A 228 -1.84 7.78 7.02
CA GLY A 228 -1.10 8.86 6.38
C GLY A 228 -1.82 10.23 6.46
N VAL A 229 -3.14 10.26 6.26
CA VAL A 229 -3.93 11.50 6.35
C VAL A 229 -3.93 12.07 7.78
N PHE A 230 -4.08 11.22 8.81
CA PHE A 230 -3.95 11.66 10.20
C PHE A 230 -2.55 12.16 10.54
N ALA A 231 -1.52 11.56 9.94
CA ALA A 231 -0.16 12.04 10.13
C ALA A 231 0.09 13.42 9.53
N ILE A 232 -0.56 13.73 8.39
CA ILE A 232 -0.55 15.09 7.84
C ILE A 232 -1.26 16.04 8.80
N PHE A 233 -2.46 15.70 9.27
CA PHE A 233 -3.16 16.52 10.28
C PHE A 233 -2.29 16.85 11.51
N ALA A 234 -1.57 15.85 12.04
CA ALA A 234 -0.75 16.01 13.22
C ALA A 234 0.45 16.96 13.02
N GLU A 235 1.06 16.98 11.83
CA GLU A 235 2.24 17.82 11.54
C GLU A 235 1.86 19.23 11.05
N GLN A 236 0.71 19.41 10.41
CA GLN A 236 0.38 20.69 9.79
C GLN A 236 0.06 21.80 10.80
N ALA A 237 0.69 22.96 10.58
CA ALA A 237 0.43 24.21 11.31
C ALA A 237 -0.53 25.13 10.56
N GLU A 238 -0.56 25.07 9.22
CA GLU A 238 -1.45 25.88 8.39
C GLU A 238 -2.92 25.46 8.62
N PRO A 239 -3.79 26.35 9.15
CA PRO A 239 -5.11 25.97 9.63
C PRO A 239 -5.99 25.30 8.58
N SER A 240 -6.01 25.83 7.35
CA SER A 240 -6.87 25.29 6.29
C SER A 240 -6.53 23.84 5.94
N VAL A 241 -5.23 23.51 5.85
CA VAL A 241 -4.80 22.15 5.52
C VAL A 241 -4.87 21.23 6.74
N LYS A 242 -4.56 21.74 7.94
CA LYS A 242 -4.71 20.99 9.19
C LYS A 242 -6.15 20.49 9.35
N TRP A 243 -7.12 21.40 9.38
CA TRP A 243 -8.52 21.03 9.59
C TRP A 243 -9.13 20.30 8.39
N GLY A 244 -8.69 20.62 7.16
CA GLY A 244 -9.05 19.87 5.96
C GLY A 244 -8.58 18.40 6.03
N ALA A 245 -7.34 18.17 6.45
CA ALA A 245 -6.80 16.82 6.65
C ALA A 245 -7.53 16.08 7.78
N LEU A 246 -7.91 16.74 8.87
CA LEU A 246 -8.72 16.12 9.92
C LEU A 246 -10.09 15.66 9.39
N ALA A 247 -10.81 16.55 8.70
CA ALA A 247 -12.11 16.23 8.14
C ALA A 247 -12.02 15.06 7.15
N LEU A 248 -11.04 15.09 6.24
CA LEU A 248 -10.78 14.00 5.30
C LEU A 248 -10.32 12.71 6.00
N GLY A 249 -9.56 12.82 7.09
CA GLY A 249 -9.16 11.70 7.95
C GLY A 249 -10.37 11.01 8.57
N ILE A 250 -11.29 11.77 9.16
CA ILE A 250 -12.56 11.27 9.70
C ILE A 250 -13.39 10.61 8.58
N ILE A 251 -13.49 11.24 7.41
CA ILE A 251 -14.17 10.65 6.25
C ILE A 251 -13.54 9.30 5.88
N SER A 252 -12.20 9.21 5.83
CA SER A 252 -11.48 7.97 5.51
C SER A 252 -11.72 6.83 6.52
N VAL A 253 -12.01 7.15 7.80
CA VAL A 253 -12.38 6.14 8.81
C VAL A 253 -13.69 5.44 8.41
N PHE A 254 -14.65 6.12 7.79
CA PHE A 254 -15.87 5.47 7.31
C PHE A 254 -15.59 4.43 6.21
N ALA A 255 -14.60 4.66 5.34
CA ALA A 255 -14.18 3.66 4.35
C ALA A 255 -13.59 2.40 5.02
N VAL A 256 -12.79 2.58 6.07
CA VAL A 256 -12.28 1.45 6.89
C VAL A 256 -13.44 0.74 7.59
N ALA A 257 -14.31 1.48 8.29
CA ALA A 257 -15.44 0.93 9.03
C ALA A 257 -16.40 0.14 8.11
N ARG A 258 -16.73 0.67 6.93
CA ARG A 258 -17.54 -0.03 5.94
C ARG A 258 -16.89 -1.33 5.48
N SER A 259 -15.59 -1.29 5.19
CA SER A 259 -14.86 -2.47 4.74
C SER A 259 -14.82 -3.57 5.82
N VAL A 260 -14.66 -3.18 7.09
CA VAL A 260 -14.74 -4.09 8.25
C VAL A 260 -16.15 -4.65 8.45
N TYR A 261 -17.18 -3.80 8.30
CA TYR A 261 -18.57 -4.22 8.45
C TYR A 261 -18.95 -5.29 7.40
N VAL A 262 -18.58 -5.09 6.13
CA VAL A 262 -18.81 -6.09 5.07
C VAL A 262 -18.14 -7.42 5.43
N LEU A 263 -16.88 -7.38 5.86
CA LEU A 263 -16.17 -8.58 6.28
C LEU A 263 -16.87 -9.29 7.45
N ALA A 264 -17.39 -8.53 8.42
CA ALA A 264 -18.12 -9.09 9.56
C ALA A 264 -19.45 -9.73 9.15
N GLU A 265 -20.17 -9.14 8.20
CA GLU A 265 -21.38 -9.73 7.62
C GLU A 265 -21.08 -11.03 6.87
N ASP A 266 -20.03 -11.07 6.07
CA ASP A 266 -19.61 -12.28 5.34
C ASP A 266 -19.31 -13.44 6.31
N ILE A 267 -18.55 -13.14 7.38
CA ILE A 267 -18.24 -14.12 8.43
C ILE A 267 -19.52 -14.61 9.14
N ARG A 268 -20.44 -13.70 9.50
CA ARG A 268 -21.70 -14.05 10.17
C ARG A 268 -22.63 -14.86 9.28
N GLY A 269 -22.62 -14.62 7.96
CA GLY A 269 -23.39 -15.35 6.98
C GLY A 269 -22.90 -16.77 6.70
N GLY A 270 -21.83 -17.24 7.36
CA GLY A 270 -21.23 -18.54 7.11
C GLY A 270 -20.48 -18.63 5.78
N ILE A 271 -20.25 -17.49 5.12
CA ILE A 271 -19.46 -17.38 3.90
C ILE A 271 -18.00 -17.25 4.37
N GLY A 272 -17.36 -18.39 4.60
CA GLY A 272 -15.99 -18.45 5.10
C GLY A 272 -15.05 -17.60 4.25
N GLY A 273 -14.52 -16.52 4.83
CA GLY A 273 -13.36 -15.78 4.34
C GLY A 273 -13.46 -15.23 2.93
N GLY A 274 -14.09 -14.07 2.74
CA GLY A 274 -13.80 -13.13 1.65
C GLY A 274 -14.06 -13.59 0.20
N ALA A 275 -14.52 -14.82 -0.02
CA ALA A 275 -14.98 -15.31 -1.31
C ALA A 275 -16.48 -14.98 -1.45
N ILE A 276 -16.79 -13.79 -1.98
CA ILE A 276 -18.17 -13.37 -2.25
C ILE A 276 -18.65 -13.95 -3.59
N ARG A 277 -19.93 -14.38 -3.57
CA ARG A 277 -20.82 -14.74 -4.68
C ARG A 277 -20.43 -14.15 -6.05
N LEU A 278 -20.31 -15.03 -7.04
CA LEU A 278 -20.64 -14.66 -8.41
C LEU A 278 -22.14 -14.31 -8.50
N PRO A 279 -22.54 -13.34 -9.31
CA PRO A 279 -23.94 -13.18 -9.71
C PRO A 279 -24.51 -14.54 -10.16
N PRO A 280 -25.78 -14.87 -9.84
CA PRO A 280 -26.43 -16.15 -10.22
C PRO A 280 -26.31 -16.53 -11.71
N ASP A 281 -25.95 -15.57 -12.54
CA ASP A 281 -26.06 -15.54 -13.99
C ASP A 281 -24.71 -15.75 -14.73
N GLU A 282 -23.57 -15.79 -14.04
CA GLU A 282 -22.25 -15.95 -14.69
C GLU A 282 -21.52 -17.28 -14.39
N GLY A 283 -22.16 -18.21 -13.67
CA GLY A 283 -21.52 -19.46 -13.20
C GLY A 283 -21.90 -20.76 -13.91
N ALA A 284 -22.86 -20.75 -14.85
CA ALA A 284 -23.32 -21.99 -15.47
C ALA A 284 -22.82 -22.14 -16.92
N PRO A 285 -21.89 -23.06 -17.22
CA PRO A 285 -21.78 -23.57 -18.58
C PRO A 285 -23.09 -24.30 -18.91
N ALA A 286 -23.76 -23.86 -19.97
CA ALA A 286 -24.93 -24.54 -20.54
C ALA A 286 -24.51 -25.89 -21.15
N ASN A 287 -24.29 -26.90 -20.31
CA ASN A 287 -24.12 -28.28 -20.74
C ASN A 287 -25.46 -29.01 -20.58
N GLY A 288 -26.37 -28.72 -21.52
CA GLY A 288 -27.49 -29.61 -21.82
C GLY A 288 -27.00 -30.79 -22.65
N VAL A 289 -26.47 -31.82 -21.99
CA VAL A 289 -26.30 -33.15 -22.60
C VAL A 289 -27.04 -34.14 -21.70
N ASN A 290 -28.36 -34.21 -21.90
CA ASN A 290 -29.14 -35.34 -21.41
C ASN A 290 -28.97 -36.49 -22.40
N GLY A 291 -28.04 -37.40 -22.08
CA GLY A 291 -28.04 -38.74 -22.64
C GLY A 291 -29.23 -39.51 -22.08
N HIS A 292 -30.20 -39.82 -22.95
CA HIS A 292 -31.22 -40.81 -22.66
C HIS A 292 -30.61 -42.19 -22.93
N ASN A 293 -30.29 -42.90 -21.84
CA ASN A 293 -30.13 -44.35 -21.85
C ASN A 293 -31.52 -44.93 -21.55
N ASP A 294 -32.18 -45.47 -22.57
CA ASP A 294 -33.23 -46.46 -22.37
C ASP A 294 -32.74 -47.82 -22.89
N SER A 295 -32.75 -48.76 -21.98
CA SER A 295 -32.51 -50.18 -22.17
C SER A 295 -33.72 -50.88 -22.79
N ALA A 296 -33.50 -51.65 -23.86
CA ALA A 296 -34.18 -52.92 -24.17
C ALA A 296 -33.40 -53.65 -25.28
#